data_AF-A0A2C8CXG5-F1
#
_entry.id   AF-A0A2C8CXG5-F1
#
_cell.length_a   1.000
_cell.length_b   1.000
_cell.length_c   1.000
_cell.angle_alpha   90.00
_cell.angle_beta   90.00
_cell.angle_gamma   90.00
#
_symmetry.space_group_name_H-M   'P 1'
#
loop_
_entity.id
_entity.type
_entity.pdbx_description
1 polymer ?
#
loop_
_entity_poly.entity_id
_entity_poly.type
_entity_poly.pdbx_seq_one_letter_code
_entity_poly.pdbx_strand_id
1 'polypeptide(L)'
;MADSCKLMQELQERGLILQVTDERGLSKRLASGPISLYCGFDPTADSLHLGHLVPLMCLKRFQLAGHLPVALIGGATGLIGDPSFKATERKLHAPETVRVWVEKIKHQISLLIDFDCRDNSLLVVNNHDWFSAMNMLTFLRDIGKHFSINQLIHKELIKQRLNRADNGVSFTEFSYNLLQSYDFAFLNKQYGVELQIGGSDQWGNIISGVELTRRLHHHTVYGLTVPIITKADGTKFGKTEGNTVWLDSRKTSPYNFYQFWVNTADSDVYRFLKLFTFLSLSTIEALEQEDQTRVSGKPPRAQYILAEEMTRMVHGVQGLSAAKRITASLFTNVLTSLDEDDFAQLAQDGMPMVVLGCDVNNLQQALVAAKLVSSRRQARVMIRSNAVAVNGKKKAEPEYIFHEADKLYNHYTLLQRGKKHYCLLYWQ
;
A
#
# COMPACT_ATOMS: atom_id res chain seq x y z
N MET A 1 -25.48 6.71 -20.44
CA MET A 1 -26.11 5.36 -20.47
C MET A 1 -25.11 4.25 -20.79
N ALA A 2 -24.23 4.37 -21.79
CA ALA A 2 -23.28 3.30 -22.15
C ALA A 2 -22.11 3.11 -21.16
N ASP A 3 -21.57 4.19 -20.57
CA ASP A 3 -20.34 4.08 -19.75
C ASP A 3 -20.54 3.49 -18.34
N SER A 4 -21.69 3.66 -17.69
CA SER A 4 -21.85 3.18 -16.31
C SER A 4 -22.15 1.67 -16.20
N CYS A 5 -22.85 1.10 -17.19
CA CYS A 5 -23.02 -0.36 -17.29
C CYS A 5 -21.65 -1.02 -17.55
N LYS A 6 -20.80 -0.32 -18.31
CA LYS A 6 -19.41 -0.70 -18.58
C LYS A 6 -18.53 -0.62 -17.33
N LEU A 7 -18.73 0.33 -16.41
CA LEU A 7 -17.96 0.41 -15.16
C LEU A 7 -18.15 -0.83 -14.28
N MET A 8 -19.39 -1.22 -13.99
CA MET A 8 -19.66 -2.41 -13.16
C MET A 8 -19.08 -3.68 -13.79
N GLN A 9 -19.25 -3.82 -15.11
CA GLN A 9 -18.67 -4.92 -15.88
C GLN A 9 -17.13 -4.91 -15.80
N GLU A 10 -16.49 -3.75 -16.00
CA GLU A 10 -15.04 -3.60 -15.93
C GLU A 10 -14.50 -3.95 -14.53
N LEU A 11 -15.18 -3.49 -13.47
CA LEU A 11 -14.80 -3.84 -12.09
C LEU A 11 -14.93 -5.35 -11.85
N GLN A 12 -15.96 -6.00 -12.38
CA GLN A 12 -16.14 -7.45 -12.31
C GLN A 12 -15.03 -8.20 -13.06
N GLU A 13 -14.74 -7.82 -14.31
CA GLU A 13 -13.70 -8.43 -15.16
C GLU A 13 -12.29 -8.25 -14.59
N ARG A 14 -12.05 -7.16 -13.87
CA ARG A 14 -10.80 -6.93 -13.12
C ARG A 14 -10.74 -7.71 -11.80
N GLY A 15 -11.85 -8.31 -11.35
CA GLY A 15 -11.94 -8.97 -10.06
C GLY A 15 -11.93 -8.01 -8.87
N LEU A 16 -12.42 -6.77 -9.06
CA LEU A 16 -12.47 -5.74 -8.01
C LEU A 16 -13.74 -5.79 -7.17
N ILE A 17 -14.74 -6.57 -7.56
CA ILE A 17 -15.98 -6.74 -6.80
C ILE A 17 -15.93 -8.09 -6.08
N LEU A 18 -15.99 -8.06 -4.75
CA LEU A 18 -16.16 -9.26 -3.93
C LEU A 18 -17.60 -9.40 -3.46
N GLN A 19 -18.18 -8.33 -2.90
CA GLN A 19 -19.57 -8.30 -2.46
C GLN A 19 -20.18 -6.94 -2.83
N VAL A 20 -21.47 -6.94 -3.15
CA VAL A 20 -22.22 -5.72 -3.49
C VAL A 20 -23.66 -5.86 -3.02
N THR A 21 -24.23 -4.79 -2.46
CA THR A 21 -25.66 -4.74 -2.12
C THR A 21 -26.48 -4.41 -3.35
N ASP A 22 -27.56 -5.17 -3.60
CA ASP A 22 -28.50 -4.94 -4.72
C ASP A 22 -27.79 -4.54 -6.02
N GLU A 23 -26.98 -5.45 -6.56
CA GLU A 23 -26.15 -5.21 -7.76
C GLU A 23 -26.94 -4.63 -8.93
N ARG A 24 -28.18 -5.11 -9.13
CA ARG A 24 -29.07 -4.62 -10.18
C ARG A 24 -29.52 -3.18 -9.91
N GLY A 25 -29.87 -2.86 -8.67
CA GLY A 25 -30.22 -1.50 -8.25
C GLY A 25 -29.06 -0.53 -8.42
N LEU A 26 -27.86 -0.91 -7.95
CA LEU A 26 -26.65 -0.10 -8.11
C LEU A 26 -26.32 0.14 -9.59
N SER A 27 -26.36 -0.91 -10.41
CA SER A 27 -26.09 -0.79 -11.86
C SER A 27 -27.07 0.17 -12.55
N LYS A 28 -28.37 0.11 -12.20
CA LYS A 28 -29.38 1.05 -12.70
C LYS A 28 -29.08 2.48 -12.24
N ARG A 29 -28.70 2.68 -10.98
CA ARG A 29 -28.39 4.01 -10.44
C ARG A 29 -27.13 4.60 -11.07
N LEU A 30 -26.08 3.81 -11.28
CA LEU A 30 -24.89 4.26 -11.99
C LEU A 30 -25.23 4.65 -13.43
N ALA A 31 -26.12 3.90 -14.10
CA ALA A 31 -26.55 4.20 -15.47
C ALA A 31 -27.37 5.50 -15.60
N SER A 32 -28.03 5.96 -14.53
CA SER A 32 -28.82 7.19 -14.53
C SER A 32 -27.98 8.47 -14.41
N GLY A 33 -26.69 8.37 -14.08
CA GLY A 33 -25.77 9.50 -14.03
C GLY A 33 -24.75 9.41 -12.89
N PRO A 34 -23.91 10.46 -12.73
CA PRO A 34 -22.94 10.54 -11.65
C PRO A 34 -23.54 10.27 -10.26
N ILE A 35 -22.72 9.71 -9.38
CA ILE A 35 -23.03 9.49 -7.97
C ILE A 35 -21.85 9.96 -7.15
N SER A 36 -22.09 10.25 -5.88
CA SER A 36 -21.02 10.40 -4.90
C SER A 36 -20.77 9.06 -4.20
N LEU A 37 -19.51 8.68 -4.05
CA LEU A 37 -19.11 7.47 -3.34
C LEU A 37 -18.00 7.76 -2.35
N TYR A 38 -17.83 6.95 -1.31
CA TYR A 38 -16.75 7.13 -0.34
C TYR A 38 -16.01 5.86 0.05
N CYS A 39 -14.77 6.03 0.48
CA CYS A 39 -13.99 5.01 1.19
C CYS A 39 -13.37 5.64 2.44
N GLY A 40 -13.41 4.92 3.56
CA GLY A 40 -12.80 5.32 4.82
C GLY A 40 -11.35 4.85 4.96
N PHE A 41 -10.49 5.70 5.54
CA PHE A 41 -9.10 5.42 5.84
C PHE A 41 -8.76 5.85 7.28
N ASP A 42 -8.57 4.87 8.15
CA ASP A 42 -8.17 5.11 9.54
C ASP A 42 -6.66 5.39 9.64
N PRO A 43 -6.23 6.52 10.23
CA PRO A 43 -4.83 6.85 10.45
C PRO A 43 -4.22 5.96 11.53
N THR A 44 -3.66 4.81 11.13
CA THR A 44 -2.97 3.87 12.03
C THR A 44 -1.45 4.00 12.00
N ALA A 45 -0.94 4.75 11.03
CA ALA A 45 0.46 5.08 10.86
C ALA A 45 0.55 6.41 10.11
N ASP A 46 1.75 6.96 10.04
CA ASP A 46 2.04 8.21 9.36
C ASP A 46 2.11 8.11 7.82
N SER A 47 1.79 6.95 7.25
CA SER A 47 1.76 6.68 5.82
C SER A 47 0.79 5.54 5.52
N LEU A 48 0.18 5.58 4.33
CA LEU A 48 -0.46 4.43 3.70
C LEU A 48 0.60 3.42 3.23
N HIS A 49 0.12 2.22 2.89
CA HIS A 49 0.90 1.09 2.41
C HIS A 49 0.11 0.33 1.33
N LEU A 50 0.75 -0.61 0.64
CA LEU A 50 0.15 -1.34 -0.49
C LEU A 50 -1.25 -1.94 -0.24
N GLY A 51 -1.53 -2.42 0.98
CA GLY A 51 -2.86 -2.91 1.35
C GLY A 51 -4.01 -1.89 1.19
N HIS A 52 -3.71 -0.59 1.20
CA HIS A 52 -4.71 0.47 1.01
C HIS A 52 -4.92 0.83 -0.47
N LEU A 53 -4.09 0.32 -1.39
CA LEU A 53 -4.15 0.74 -2.78
C LEU A 53 -5.39 0.20 -3.50
N VAL A 54 -5.88 -1.01 -3.22
CA VAL A 54 -7.03 -1.55 -3.98
C VAL A 54 -8.29 -0.68 -3.81
N PRO A 55 -8.70 -0.30 -2.59
CA PRO A 55 -9.82 0.64 -2.43
C PRO A 55 -9.56 2.01 -3.08
N LEU A 56 -8.33 2.53 -3.03
CA LEU A 56 -7.96 3.81 -3.66
C LEU A 56 -8.02 3.74 -5.19
N MET A 57 -7.53 2.65 -5.78
CA MET A 57 -7.64 2.41 -7.22
C MET A 57 -9.10 2.27 -7.64
N CYS A 58 -9.92 1.65 -6.80
CA CYS A 58 -11.36 1.57 -7.04
C CYS A 58 -12.00 2.98 -7.02
N LEU A 59 -11.74 3.81 -6.01
CA LEU A 59 -12.19 5.22 -5.98
C LEU A 59 -11.79 5.97 -7.25
N LYS A 60 -10.54 5.81 -7.69
CA LYS A 60 -10.05 6.44 -8.93
C LYS A 60 -10.79 5.95 -10.17
N ARG A 61 -11.10 4.65 -10.28
CA ARG A 61 -11.90 4.13 -11.41
C ARG A 61 -13.28 4.75 -11.46
N PHE A 62 -13.93 4.93 -10.31
CA PHE A 62 -15.19 5.66 -10.24
C PHE A 62 -15.02 7.12 -10.66
N GLN A 63 -13.93 7.78 -10.25
CA GLN A 63 -13.63 9.14 -10.71
C GLN A 63 -13.43 9.23 -12.22
N LEU A 64 -12.66 8.31 -12.81
CA LEU A 64 -12.44 8.26 -14.26
C LEU A 64 -13.74 8.00 -15.04
N ALA A 65 -14.73 7.35 -14.42
CA ALA A 65 -16.08 7.16 -14.96
C ALA A 65 -17.04 8.34 -14.69
N GLY A 66 -16.55 9.45 -14.12
CA GLY A 66 -17.32 10.67 -13.89
C GLY A 66 -18.07 10.74 -12.57
N HIS A 67 -17.86 9.79 -11.64
CA HIS A 67 -18.44 9.82 -10.30
C HIS A 67 -17.58 10.66 -9.35
N LEU A 68 -18.17 11.17 -8.26
CA LEU A 68 -17.50 12.01 -7.26
C LEU A 68 -16.93 11.15 -6.13
N PRO A 69 -15.61 10.90 -6.07
CA PRO A 69 -15.02 10.18 -4.96
C PRO A 69 -14.89 11.05 -3.71
N VAL A 70 -15.13 10.45 -2.56
CA VAL A 70 -14.94 11.04 -1.23
C VAL A 70 -13.97 10.16 -0.43
N ALA A 71 -12.82 10.69 -0.07
CA ALA A 71 -11.89 10.02 0.85
C ALA A 71 -12.18 10.50 2.27
N LEU A 72 -12.73 9.61 3.10
CA LEU A 72 -12.98 9.89 4.50
C LEU A 72 -11.76 9.51 5.33
N ILE A 73 -11.15 10.47 6.00
CA ILE A 73 -10.10 10.20 6.98
C ILE A 73 -10.74 9.98 8.35
N GLY A 74 -10.37 8.87 8.98
CA GLY A 74 -10.90 8.45 10.27
C GLY A 74 -10.29 9.15 11.47
N GLY A 75 -10.37 10.48 11.57
CA GLY A 75 -9.80 11.21 12.70
C GLY A 75 -10.45 10.87 14.05
N ALA A 76 -11.74 10.55 14.08
CA ALA A 76 -12.45 10.05 15.26
C ALA A 76 -12.39 8.52 15.37
N THR A 77 -12.66 7.79 14.28
CA THR A 77 -12.63 6.31 14.27
C THR A 77 -11.24 5.76 14.58
N GLY A 78 -10.17 6.46 14.19
CA GLY A 78 -8.79 6.13 14.54
C GLY A 78 -8.47 6.24 16.04
N LEU A 79 -9.21 7.05 16.80
CA LEU A 79 -9.10 7.16 18.27
C LEU A 79 -9.81 6.02 19.01
N ILE A 80 -10.61 5.22 18.30
CA ILE A 80 -11.37 4.09 18.83
C ILE A 80 -10.73 2.77 18.40
N GLY A 81 -10.42 2.66 17.11
CA GLY A 81 -9.76 1.52 16.49
C GLY A 81 -10.73 0.43 16.02
N ASP A 82 -10.69 0.12 14.72
CA ASP A 82 -11.50 -0.96 14.15
C ASP A 82 -11.05 -2.36 14.65
N PRO A 83 -11.95 -3.14 15.29
CA PRO A 83 -11.68 -4.52 15.71
C PRO A 83 -11.76 -5.54 14.57
N SER A 84 -12.22 -5.15 13.38
CA SER A 84 -12.51 -6.08 12.27
C SER A 84 -11.29 -6.95 11.92
N PHE A 85 -11.44 -8.27 12.03
CA PHE A 85 -10.42 -9.28 11.76
C PHE A 85 -9.07 -9.09 12.50
N LYS A 86 -9.07 -8.41 13.66
CA LYS A 86 -7.90 -8.26 14.52
C LYS A 86 -7.97 -9.16 15.76
N ALA A 87 -6.83 -9.76 16.10
CA ALA A 87 -6.73 -10.70 17.23
C ALA A 87 -6.54 -10.01 18.59
N THR A 88 -6.04 -8.77 18.60
CA THR A 88 -5.67 -8.01 19.80
C THR A 88 -6.22 -6.59 19.71
N GLU A 89 -6.46 -5.98 20.86
CA GLU A 89 -6.86 -4.56 20.96
C GLU A 89 -5.77 -3.64 20.39
N ARG A 90 -6.18 -2.58 19.68
CA ARG A 90 -5.24 -1.61 19.13
C ARG A 90 -4.72 -0.70 20.24
N LYS A 91 -3.43 -0.36 20.19
CA LYS A 91 -2.90 0.76 20.98
C LYS A 91 -3.48 2.06 20.42
N LEU A 92 -4.08 2.86 21.29
CA LEU A 92 -4.58 4.19 20.93
C LEU A 92 -3.42 5.17 20.82
N HIS A 93 -3.47 6.05 19.83
CA HIS A 93 -2.48 7.09 19.61
C HIS A 93 -2.98 8.43 20.16
N ALA A 94 -2.04 9.29 20.59
CA ALA A 94 -2.37 10.63 21.04
C ALA A 94 -3.07 11.44 19.92
N PRO A 95 -4.08 12.27 20.24
CA PRO A 95 -4.82 13.05 19.25
C PRO A 95 -3.93 13.92 18.36
N GLU A 96 -2.86 14.48 18.91
CA GLU A 96 -1.89 15.31 18.19
C GLU A 96 -1.16 14.52 17.10
N THR A 97 -0.78 13.27 17.42
CA THR A 97 -0.15 12.34 16.48
C THR A 97 -1.12 11.98 15.35
N VAL A 98 -2.37 11.67 15.69
CA VAL A 98 -3.42 11.34 14.72
C VAL A 98 -3.63 12.50 13.75
N ARG A 99 -3.68 13.76 14.25
CA ARG A 99 -3.84 14.94 13.41
C ARG A 99 -2.71 15.12 12.39
N VAL A 100 -1.46 14.85 12.78
CA VAL A 100 -0.32 14.90 11.84
C VAL A 100 -0.43 13.80 10.77
N TRP A 101 -0.89 12.61 11.16
CA TRP A 101 -1.06 11.50 10.23
C TRP A 101 -2.18 11.75 9.22
N VAL A 102 -3.28 12.37 9.65
CA VAL A 102 -4.39 12.79 8.78
C VAL A 102 -3.87 13.63 7.61
N GLU A 103 -3.06 14.66 7.86
CA GLU A 103 -2.52 15.52 6.81
C GLU A 103 -1.56 14.77 5.86
N LYS A 104 -0.71 13.89 6.41
CA LYS A 104 0.19 13.05 5.59
C LYS A 104 -0.59 12.11 4.67
N ILE A 105 -1.62 11.44 5.20
CA ILE A 105 -2.46 10.51 4.43
C ILE A 105 -3.26 11.29 3.37
N LYS A 106 -3.83 12.44 3.72
CA LYS A 106 -4.52 13.32 2.77
C LYS A 106 -3.62 13.69 1.59
N HIS A 107 -2.37 14.08 1.87
CA HIS A 107 -1.39 14.36 0.82
C HIS A 107 -1.11 13.12 -0.06
N GLN A 108 -0.94 11.94 0.54
CA GLN A 108 -0.72 10.71 -0.25
C GLN A 108 -1.91 10.35 -1.15
N ILE A 109 -3.13 10.50 -0.68
CA ILE A 109 -4.32 10.28 -1.50
C ILE A 109 -4.37 11.30 -2.66
N SER A 110 -3.91 12.53 -2.45
CA SER A 110 -3.80 13.56 -3.50
C SER A 110 -2.81 13.33 -4.61
N LEU A 111 -1.85 12.44 -4.40
CA LEU A 111 -0.98 12.00 -5.48
C LEU A 111 -1.63 10.92 -6.35
N LEU A 112 -2.64 10.22 -5.82
CA LEU A 112 -3.26 9.08 -6.46
C LEU A 112 -4.53 9.46 -7.22
N ILE A 113 -5.38 10.31 -6.65
CA ILE A 113 -6.72 10.64 -7.16
C ILE A 113 -6.78 12.15 -7.43
N ASP A 114 -7.43 12.57 -8.51
CA ASP A 114 -7.35 13.94 -9.01
C ASP A 114 -8.17 14.91 -8.13
N PHE A 115 -7.57 16.04 -7.72
CA PHE A 115 -8.19 17.06 -6.87
C PHE A 115 -8.76 18.25 -7.65
N ASP A 116 -8.46 18.33 -8.94
CA ASP A 116 -8.83 19.47 -9.79
C ASP A 116 -9.33 18.97 -11.15
N CYS A 117 -10.45 18.25 -11.13
CA CYS A 117 -11.10 17.73 -12.34
C CYS A 117 -12.52 18.28 -12.53
N ARG A 118 -12.74 19.52 -12.09
CA ARG A 118 -14.03 20.24 -12.11
C ARG A 118 -15.10 19.54 -11.27
N ASP A 119 -16.09 18.92 -11.91
CA ASP A 119 -17.37 18.52 -11.31
C ASP A 119 -17.28 17.27 -10.42
N ASN A 120 -16.19 16.49 -10.54
CA ASN A 120 -15.97 15.27 -9.76
C ASN A 120 -14.60 15.22 -9.06
N SER A 121 -14.10 16.39 -8.67
CA SER A 121 -12.85 16.55 -7.91
C SER A 121 -12.91 15.81 -6.58
N LEU A 122 -11.82 15.12 -6.20
CA LEU A 122 -11.79 14.36 -4.95
C LEU A 122 -12.07 15.25 -3.74
N LEU A 123 -13.09 14.87 -2.98
CA LEU A 123 -13.39 15.47 -1.69
C LEU A 123 -12.69 14.67 -0.58
N VAL A 124 -11.87 15.35 0.23
CA VAL A 124 -11.31 14.76 1.46
C VAL A 124 -11.98 15.37 2.68
N VAL A 125 -12.55 14.51 3.52
CA VAL A 125 -13.31 14.88 4.72
C VAL A 125 -12.79 14.12 5.93
N ASN A 126 -13.03 14.63 7.13
CA ASN A 126 -12.58 14.02 8.37
C ASN A 126 -13.77 13.79 9.31
N ASN A 127 -13.99 12.55 9.77
CA ASN A 127 -15.11 12.28 10.68
C ASN A 127 -14.95 12.90 12.07
N HIS A 128 -13.76 13.39 12.41
CA HIS A 128 -13.58 14.25 13.57
C HIS A 128 -14.48 15.50 13.54
N ASP A 129 -14.81 16.02 12.36
CA ASP A 129 -15.58 17.27 12.22
C ASP A 129 -16.99 17.16 12.80
N TRP A 130 -17.64 15.99 12.69
CA TRP A 130 -18.97 15.77 13.28
C TRP A 130 -18.95 15.06 14.63
N PHE A 131 -17.98 14.18 14.89
CA PHE A 131 -17.94 13.47 16.17
C PHE A 131 -17.38 14.33 17.31
N SER A 132 -16.46 15.25 17.06
CA SER A 132 -15.92 16.13 18.11
C SER A 132 -16.96 17.08 18.70
N ALA A 133 -17.95 17.49 17.90
CA ALA A 133 -19.06 18.34 18.32
C ALA A 133 -20.25 17.54 18.91
N MET A 134 -20.24 16.22 18.81
CA MET A 134 -21.35 15.37 19.23
C MET A 134 -21.21 14.99 20.71
N ASN A 135 -22.23 15.33 21.52
CA ASN A 135 -22.27 14.87 22.90
C ASN A 135 -22.70 13.39 22.99
N MET A 136 -22.30 12.74 24.08
CA MET A 136 -22.57 11.31 24.31
C MET A 136 -24.07 10.97 24.33
N LEU A 137 -24.92 11.85 24.88
CA LEU A 137 -26.37 11.58 24.93
C LEU A 137 -26.99 11.59 23.53
N THR A 138 -26.58 12.54 22.68
CA THR A 138 -26.95 12.59 21.26
C THR A 138 -26.47 11.32 20.55
N PHE A 139 -25.21 10.91 20.75
CA PHE A 139 -24.70 9.68 20.16
C PHE A 139 -25.55 8.45 20.55
N LEU A 140 -25.78 8.23 21.84
CA LEU A 140 -26.54 7.07 22.31
C LEU A 140 -28.01 7.10 21.88
N ARG A 141 -28.65 8.27 21.93
CA ARG A 141 -30.09 8.42 21.62
C ARG A 141 -30.36 8.43 20.12
N ASP A 142 -29.57 9.16 19.34
CA ASP A 142 -29.88 9.42 17.93
C ASP A 142 -29.23 8.38 17.00
N ILE A 143 -28.13 7.75 17.43
CA ILE A 143 -27.46 6.67 16.72
C ILE A 143 -27.70 5.34 17.42
N GLY A 144 -27.30 5.23 18.70
CA GLY A 144 -27.29 3.98 19.46
C GLY A 144 -28.63 3.23 19.51
N LYS A 145 -29.77 3.93 19.57
CA LYS A 145 -31.11 3.32 19.57
C LYS A 145 -31.40 2.43 18.35
N HIS A 146 -30.68 2.64 17.25
CA HIS A 146 -30.85 1.87 16.03
C HIS A 146 -30.03 0.58 16.02
N PHE A 147 -29.21 0.32 17.03
CA PHE A 147 -28.33 -0.86 17.05
C PHE A 147 -28.80 -1.86 18.11
N SER A 148 -29.17 -3.05 17.66
CA SER A 148 -29.47 -4.16 18.58
C SER A 148 -28.18 -4.80 19.05
N ILE A 149 -27.99 -4.87 20.37
CA ILE A 149 -26.83 -5.57 20.97
C ILE A 149 -26.79 -7.03 20.49
N ASN A 150 -27.95 -7.71 20.45
CA ASN A 150 -28.04 -9.10 20.00
C ASN A 150 -27.53 -9.27 18.56
N GLN A 151 -27.86 -8.34 17.67
CA GLN A 151 -27.35 -8.40 16.28
C GLN A 151 -25.84 -8.13 16.23
N LEU A 152 -25.35 -7.15 17.00
CA LEU A 152 -23.94 -6.78 17.01
C LEU A 152 -23.04 -7.92 17.51
N ILE A 153 -23.41 -8.60 18.60
CA ILE A 153 -22.60 -9.72 19.15
C ILE A 153 -22.56 -10.94 18.21
N HIS A 154 -23.56 -11.10 17.34
CA HIS A 154 -23.62 -12.19 16.37
C HIS A 154 -22.87 -11.90 15.07
N LYS A 155 -22.45 -10.64 14.83
CA LYS A 155 -21.56 -10.34 13.71
C LYS A 155 -20.27 -11.13 13.84
N GLU A 156 -19.87 -11.77 12.75
CA GLU A 156 -18.74 -12.70 12.73
C GLU A 156 -17.45 -12.09 13.30
N LEU A 157 -17.21 -10.81 13.01
CA LEU A 157 -16.11 -9.98 13.53
C LEU A 157 -16.03 -9.95 15.06
N ILE A 158 -17.17 -9.73 15.71
CA ILE A 158 -17.27 -9.56 17.17
C ILE A 158 -17.36 -10.94 17.84
N LYS A 159 -18.12 -11.87 17.25
CA LYS A 159 -18.31 -13.23 17.73
C LYS A 159 -16.98 -13.96 17.95
N GLN A 160 -16.03 -13.83 17.01
CA GLN A 160 -14.72 -14.48 17.14
C GLN A 160 -13.89 -13.97 18.32
N ARG A 161 -14.01 -12.69 18.69
CA ARG A 161 -13.30 -12.11 19.84
C ARG A 161 -14.02 -12.41 21.16
N LEU A 162 -15.35 -12.33 21.20
CA LEU A 162 -16.13 -12.66 22.40
C LEU A 162 -15.92 -14.11 22.87
N ASN A 163 -15.63 -15.04 21.95
CA ASN A 163 -15.40 -16.44 22.28
C ASN A 163 -13.99 -16.74 22.84
N ARG A 164 -13.07 -15.77 22.89
CA ARG A 164 -11.72 -15.96 23.43
C ARG A 164 -11.67 -15.52 24.90
N ALA A 165 -11.37 -16.45 25.80
CA ALA A 165 -11.37 -16.21 27.25
C ALA A 165 -10.43 -15.07 27.71
N ASP A 166 -9.30 -14.87 27.00
CA ASP A 166 -8.24 -13.94 27.42
C ASP A 166 -8.28 -12.59 26.69
N ASN A 167 -9.14 -12.41 25.67
CA ASN A 167 -9.16 -11.22 24.81
C ASN A 167 -10.61 -10.86 24.40
N GLY A 168 -11.34 -10.23 25.32
CA GLY A 168 -12.67 -9.67 25.04
C GLY A 168 -12.65 -8.49 24.05
N VAL A 169 -13.83 -7.94 23.77
CA VAL A 169 -14.01 -6.69 23.01
C VAL A 169 -14.40 -5.60 23.99
N SER A 170 -13.65 -4.50 24.04
CA SER A 170 -14.00 -3.36 24.89
C SER A 170 -15.24 -2.63 24.36
N PHE A 171 -15.97 -1.90 25.22
CA PHE A 171 -17.10 -1.07 24.77
C PHE A 171 -16.67 -0.06 23.70
N THR A 172 -15.45 0.47 23.83
CA THR A 172 -14.80 1.34 22.86
C THR A 172 -14.75 0.70 21.48
N GLU A 173 -14.08 -0.45 21.32
CA GLU A 173 -14.02 -1.14 20.02
C GLU A 173 -15.40 -1.62 19.53
N PHE A 174 -16.29 -2.02 20.45
CA PHE A 174 -17.66 -2.42 20.12
C PHE A 174 -18.48 -1.27 19.52
N SER A 175 -18.22 -0.03 19.95
CA SER A 175 -18.88 1.17 19.44
C SER A 175 -18.40 1.62 18.05
N TYR A 176 -17.27 1.07 17.57
CA TYR A 176 -16.68 1.45 16.27
C TYR A 176 -17.69 1.29 15.11
N ASN A 177 -18.46 0.20 15.10
CA ASN A 177 -19.46 -0.06 14.06
C ASN A 177 -20.50 1.06 13.97
N LEU A 178 -20.90 1.66 15.10
CA LEU A 178 -21.88 2.74 15.14
C LEU A 178 -21.30 4.01 14.51
N LEU A 179 -20.04 4.32 14.79
CA LEU A 179 -19.34 5.48 14.25
C LEU A 179 -19.24 5.39 12.72
N GLN A 180 -18.69 4.30 12.18
CA GLN A 180 -18.58 4.12 10.73
C GLN A 180 -19.95 4.07 10.04
N SER A 181 -20.97 3.52 10.71
CA SER A 181 -22.33 3.53 10.16
C SER A 181 -22.90 4.94 10.07
N TYR A 182 -22.64 5.77 11.08
CA TYR A 182 -23.07 7.16 11.09
C TYR A 182 -22.31 8.02 10.08
N ASP A 183 -21.04 7.70 9.81
CA ASP A 183 -20.29 8.35 8.73
C ASP A 183 -21.03 8.23 7.39
N PHE A 184 -21.58 7.06 7.06
CA PHE A 184 -22.36 6.90 5.82
C PHE A 184 -23.61 7.80 5.84
N ALA A 185 -24.38 7.78 6.94
CA ALA A 185 -25.59 8.60 7.05
C ALA A 185 -25.27 10.10 6.94
N PHE A 186 -24.21 10.56 7.61
CA PHE A 186 -23.74 11.94 7.56
C PHE A 186 -23.31 12.34 6.15
N LEU A 187 -22.46 11.55 5.50
CA LEU A 187 -21.96 11.82 4.15
C LEU A 187 -23.07 11.77 3.11
N ASN A 188 -24.06 10.89 3.28
CA ASN A 188 -25.25 10.85 2.45
C ASN A 188 -26.05 12.15 2.58
N LYS A 189 -26.27 12.63 3.81
CA LYS A 189 -27.01 13.87 4.06
C LYS A 189 -26.28 15.12 3.56
N GLN A 190 -24.96 15.21 3.75
CA GLN A 190 -24.19 16.42 3.44
C GLN A 190 -23.68 16.49 2.00
N TYR A 191 -23.27 15.35 1.45
CA TYR A 191 -22.57 15.30 0.16
C TYR A 191 -23.27 14.41 -0.87
N GLY A 192 -24.48 13.92 -0.56
CA GLY A 192 -25.24 13.04 -1.45
C GLY A 192 -24.53 11.72 -1.72
N VAL A 193 -23.71 11.23 -0.79
CA VAL A 193 -23.00 9.95 -0.94
C VAL A 193 -23.99 8.79 -0.96
N GLU A 194 -23.95 8.01 -2.04
CA GLU A 194 -24.87 6.91 -2.32
C GLU A 194 -24.20 5.54 -2.27
N LEU A 195 -22.86 5.48 -2.30
CA LEU A 195 -22.09 4.24 -2.30
C LEU A 195 -20.92 4.30 -1.31
N GLN A 196 -20.79 3.30 -0.45
CA GLN A 196 -19.57 3.06 0.32
C GLN A 196 -18.78 1.91 -0.29
N ILE A 197 -17.49 2.12 -0.51
CA ILE A 197 -16.54 1.07 -0.88
C ILE A 197 -15.52 0.81 0.22
N GLY A 198 -15.02 -0.41 0.32
CA GLY A 198 -13.99 -0.77 1.29
C GLY A 198 -13.38 -2.15 1.04
N GLY A 199 -12.39 -2.53 1.84
CA GLY A 199 -11.85 -3.90 1.82
C GLY A 199 -12.89 -4.94 2.23
N SER A 200 -12.68 -6.21 1.89
CA SER A 200 -13.61 -7.29 2.23
C SER A 200 -13.85 -7.45 3.73
N ASP A 201 -12.90 -7.03 4.56
CA ASP A 201 -13.01 -6.98 6.01
C ASP A 201 -14.06 -5.97 6.52
N GLN A 202 -14.46 -5.01 5.70
CA GLN A 202 -15.35 -3.91 6.06
C GLN A 202 -16.83 -4.18 5.79
N TRP A 203 -17.19 -5.33 5.20
CA TRP A 203 -18.57 -5.63 4.79
C TRP A 203 -19.59 -5.43 5.94
N GLY A 204 -19.28 -5.95 7.12
CA GLY A 204 -20.16 -5.82 8.29
C GLY A 204 -20.39 -4.38 8.75
N ASN A 205 -19.42 -3.49 8.54
CA ASN A 205 -19.56 -2.07 8.86
C ASN A 205 -20.32 -1.31 7.77
N ILE A 206 -20.02 -1.59 6.50
CA ILE A 206 -20.69 -1.02 5.34
C ILE A 206 -22.21 -1.28 5.39
N ILE A 207 -22.61 -2.53 5.66
CA ILE A 207 -24.04 -2.89 5.74
C ILE A 207 -24.76 -2.14 6.84
N SER A 208 -24.13 -1.95 8.01
CA SER A 208 -24.75 -1.15 9.06
C SER A 208 -24.88 0.33 8.71
N GLY A 209 -23.94 0.87 7.94
CA GLY A 209 -24.09 2.21 7.37
C GLY A 209 -25.25 2.31 6.37
N VAL A 210 -25.42 1.31 5.50
CA VAL A 210 -26.57 1.24 4.57
C VAL A 210 -27.89 1.21 5.34
N GLU A 211 -28.00 0.34 6.35
CA GLU A 211 -29.21 0.24 7.16
C GLU A 211 -29.51 1.49 7.98
N LEU A 212 -28.48 2.09 8.60
CA LEU A 212 -28.64 3.30 9.40
C LEU A 212 -29.07 4.48 8.52
N THR A 213 -28.45 4.65 7.35
CA THR A 213 -28.82 5.70 6.38
C THR A 213 -30.29 5.57 5.96
N ARG A 214 -30.75 4.35 5.67
CA ARG A 214 -32.17 4.09 5.36
C ARG A 214 -33.10 4.44 6.53
N ARG A 215 -32.70 4.18 7.78
CA ARG A 215 -33.52 4.48 8.97
C ARG A 215 -33.56 5.97 9.31
N LEU A 216 -32.44 6.67 9.13
CA LEU A 216 -32.33 8.09 9.47
C LEU A 216 -32.81 9.02 8.36
N HIS A 217 -32.62 8.65 7.09
CA HIS A 217 -32.83 9.54 5.94
C HIS A 217 -33.79 8.97 4.91
N HIS A 218 -34.24 7.71 5.05
CA HIS A 218 -35.13 7.05 4.07
C HIS A 218 -34.55 7.00 2.65
N HIS A 219 -33.25 7.15 2.51
CA HIS A 219 -32.53 7.06 1.24
C HIS A 219 -32.07 5.62 0.99
N THR A 220 -32.10 5.20 -0.27
CA THR A 220 -31.48 3.96 -0.73
C THR A 220 -30.01 4.25 -1.05
N VAL A 221 -29.11 3.54 -0.37
CA VAL A 221 -27.66 3.63 -0.59
C VAL A 221 -27.07 2.23 -0.69
N TYR A 222 -25.85 2.13 -1.20
CA TYR A 222 -25.22 0.87 -1.59
C TYR A 222 -23.87 0.66 -0.88
N GLY A 223 -23.49 -0.61 -0.76
CA GLY A 223 -22.19 -1.05 -0.29
C GLY A 223 -21.51 -1.96 -1.32
N LEU A 224 -20.20 -1.79 -1.49
CA LEU A 224 -19.36 -2.65 -2.34
C LEU A 224 -18.04 -2.95 -1.63
N THR A 225 -17.59 -4.19 -1.64
CA THR A 225 -16.26 -4.55 -1.13
C THR A 225 -15.34 -5.03 -2.23
N VAL A 226 -14.07 -4.63 -2.10
CA VAL A 226 -12.97 -5.10 -2.94
C VAL A 226 -12.24 -6.25 -2.24
N PRO A 227 -11.64 -7.21 -2.98
CA PRO A 227 -10.93 -8.32 -2.35
C PRO A 227 -9.70 -7.85 -1.56
N ILE A 228 -9.47 -8.48 -0.41
CA ILE A 228 -8.14 -8.44 0.23
C ILE A 228 -7.18 -9.26 -0.62
N ILE A 229 -6.05 -8.67 -0.99
CA ILE A 229 -5.07 -9.35 -1.83
C ILE A 229 -4.27 -10.35 -0.99
N THR A 230 -4.32 -11.60 -1.42
CA THR A 230 -3.42 -12.67 -1.00
C THR A 230 -2.55 -13.04 -2.20
N LYS A 231 -1.28 -13.35 -1.94
CA LYS A 231 -0.42 -13.95 -2.97
C LYS A 231 -0.85 -15.39 -3.22
N ALA A 232 -0.50 -15.95 -4.37
CA ALA A 232 -0.79 -17.36 -4.68
C ALA A 232 -0.17 -18.35 -3.67
N ASP A 233 0.92 -17.93 -3.00
CA ASP A 233 1.58 -18.69 -1.92
C ASP A 233 0.86 -18.62 -0.55
N GLY A 234 -0.29 -17.94 -0.47
CA GLY A 234 -1.07 -17.77 0.76
C GLY A 234 -0.57 -16.68 1.72
N THR A 235 0.55 -16.01 1.41
CA THR A 235 1.06 -14.91 2.23
C THR A 235 0.26 -13.62 2.03
N LYS A 236 0.25 -12.76 3.07
CA LYS A 236 -0.42 -11.45 3.01
C LYS A 236 0.31 -10.53 2.03
N PHE A 237 -0.45 -9.93 1.12
CA PHE A 237 0.07 -8.95 0.17
C PHE A 237 0.60 -7.69 0.88
N GLY A 238 1.67 -7.11 0.34
CA GLY A 238 2.29 -5.89 0.89
C GLY A 238 3.18 -6.09 2.12
N LYS A 239 3.46 -7.33 2.52
CA LYS A 239 4.53 -7.67 3.47
C LYS A 239 5.67 -8.39 2.74
N THR A 240 6.88 -7.88 2.88
CA THR A 240 8.12 -8.64 2.60
C THR A 240 8.50 -9.48 3.83
N GLU A 241 9.63 -10.18 3.84
CA GLU A 241 10.17 -11.01 4.95
C GLU A 241 10.46 -10.23 6.26
N GLY A 242 9.65 -9.25 6.61
CA GLY A 242 9.73 -8.47 7.84
C GLY A 242 9.05 -7.09 7.75
N ASN A 243 8.91 -6.52 6.55
CA ASN A 243 8.57 -5.10 6.40
C ASN A 243 7.29 -4.84 5.60
N THR A 244 6.57 -3.80 6.02
CA THR A 244 5.42 -3.24 5.28
C THR A 244 5.95 -2.39 4.14
N VAL A 245 5.38 -2.54 2.95
CA VAL A 245 5.72 -1.70 1.79
C VAL A 245 4.87 -0.43 1.81
N TRP A 246 5.48 0.67 2.26
CA TRP A 246 4.84 1.97 2.45
C TRP A 246 4.77 2.76 1.14
N LEU A 247 3.86 3.74 1.08
CA LEU A 247 3.81 4.70 -0.04
C LEU A 247 4.71 5.92 0.18
N ASP A 248 5.13 6.21 1.43
CA ASP A 248 6.09 7.27 1.73
C ASP A 248 7.51 6.81 1.36
N SER A 249 8.17 7.58 0.49
CA SER A 249 9.53 7.30 -0.01
C SER A 249 10.57 7.22 1.10
N ARG A 250 10.35 7.89 2.24
CA ARG A 250 11.25 7.86 3.41
C ARG A 250 11.13 6.58 4.25
N LYS A 251 10.05 5.81 4.05
CA LYS A 251 9.81 4.53 4.74
C LYS A 251 10.04 3.34 3.83
N THR A 252 9.76 3.50 2.53
CA THR A 252 10.11 2.54 1.50
C THR A 252 10.66 3.30 0.30
N SER A 253 11.93 3.08 -0.05
CA SER A 253 12.52 3.84 -1.16
C SER A 253 11.79 3.54 -2.48
N PRO A 254 11.74 4.49 -3.43
CA PRO A 254 11.23 4.24 -4.77
C PRO A 254 11.88 3.01 -5.43
N TYR A 255 13.18 2.79 -5.19
CA TYR A 255 13.87 1.57 -5.62
C TYR A 255 13.25 0.30 -5.02
N ASN A 256 13.12 0.21 -3.70
CA ASN A 256 12.58 -0.99 -3.06
C ASN A 256 11.09 -1.20 -3.41
N PHE A 257 10.32 -0.11 -3.54
CA PHE A 257 8.94 -0.14 -4.03
C PHE A 257 8.87 -0.72 -5.46
N TYR A 258 9.73 -0.26 -6.37
CA TYR A 258 9.83 -0.79 -7.73
C TYR A 258 10.22 -2.27 -7.72
N GLN A 259 11.24 -2.64 -6.95
CA GLN A 259 11.71 -4.02 -6.83
C GLN A 259 10.64 -4.95 -6.26
N PHE A 260 9.80 -4.49 -5.33
CA PHE A 260 8.67 -5.28 -4.85
C PHE A 260 7.77 -5.76 -6.00
N TRP A 261 7.45 -4.86 -6.94
CA TRP A 261 6.61 -5.19 -8.09
C TRP A 261 7.35 -6.01 -9.15
N VAL A 262 8.63 -5.73 -9.41
CA VAL A 262 9.48 -6.54 -10.31
C VAL A 262 9.53 -7.99 -9.86
N ASN A 263 9.55 -8.22 -8.55
CA ASN A 263 9.60 -9.56 -7.95
C ASN A 263 8.23 -10.22 -7.79
N THR A 264 7.18 -9.71 -8.45
CA THR A 264 5.85 -10.35 -8.47
C THR A 264 5.92 -11.71 -9.18
N ALA A 265 5.31 -12.73 -8.57
CA ALA A 265 5.21 -14.06 -9.16
C ALA A 265 4.42 -14.04 -10.48
N ASP A 266 4.82 -14.88 -11.44
CA ASP A 266 4.16 -15.00 -12.75
C ASP A 266 2.65 -15.31 -12.61
N SER A 267 2.27 -16.08 -11.58
CA SER A 267 0.87 -16.42 -11.29
C SER A 267 0.01 -15.24 -10.82
N ASP A 268 0.65 -14.17 -10.33
CA ASP A 268 -0.02 -13.02 -9.71
C ASP A 268 0.01 -11.77 -10.59
N VAL A 269 1.00 -11.65 -11.49
CA VAL A 269 1.30 -10.39 -12.19
C VAL A 269 0.14 -9.85 -13.03
N TYR A 270 -0.57 -10.69 -13.79
CA TYR A 270 -1.70 -10.26 -14.62
C TYR A 270 -2.91 -9.87 -13.78
N ARG A 271 -3.15 -10.58 -12.68
CA ARG A 271 -4.15 -10.21 -11.69
C ARG A 271 -3.80 -8.85 -11.07
N PHE A 272 -2.55 -8.61 -10.73
CA PHE A 272 -2.11 -7.33 -10.16
C PHE A 272 -2.17 -6.19 -11.19
N LEU A 273 -1.86 -6.45 -12.46
CA LEU A 273 -2.09 -5.48 -13.54
C LEU A 273 -3.56 -5.06 -13.61
N LYS A 274 -4.50 -6.03 -13.55
CA LYS A 274 -5.95 -5.75 -13.56
C LYS A 274 -6.40 -4.92 -12.36
N LEU A 275 -5.88 -5.23 -11.17
CA LEU A 275 -6.28 -4.59 -9.92
C LEU A 275 -5.70 -3.18 -9.77
N PHE A 276 -4.38 -3.03 -9.97
CA PHE A 276 -3.64 -1.84 -9.56
C PHE A 276 -3.38 -0.83 -10.69
N THR A 277 -3.40 -1.26 -11.96
CA THR A 277 -3.09 -0.35 -13.09
C THR A 277 -4.34 0.09 -13.84
N PHE A 278 -4.21 1.16 -14.61
CA PHE A 278 -5.28 1.67 -15.49
C PHE A 278 -5.12 1.21 -16.95
N LEU A 279 -4.28 0.20 -17.21
CA LEU A 279 -4.19 -0.42 -18.53
C LEU A 279 -5.54 -1.05 -18.91
N SER A 280 -5.90 -1.00 -20.19
CA SER A 280 -7.11 -1.66 -20.69
C SER A 280 -7.00 -3.17 -20.51
N LEU A 281 -8.15 -3.84 -20.30
CA LEU A 281 -8.20 -5.29 -20.20
C LEU A 281 -7.60 -5.97 -21.45
N SER A 282 -7.89 -5.44 -22.64
CA SER A 282 -7.30 -5.89 -23.89
C SER A 282 -5.77 -5.75 -23.95
N THR A 283 -5.19 -4.69 -23.36
CA THR A 283 -3.73 -4.52 -23.28
C THR A 283 -3.12 -5.58 -22.36
N ILE A 284 -3.77 -5.88 -21.24
CA ILE A 284 -3.32 -6.89 -20.30
C ILE A 284 -3.40 -8.29 -20.93
N GLU A 285 -4.47 -8.60 -21.65
CA GLU A 285 -4.64 -9.87 -22.37
C GLU A 285 -3.59 -10.04 -23.47
N ALA A 286 -3.33 -9.00 -24.27
CA ALA A 286 -2.30 -9.04 -25.30
C ALA A 286 -0.90 -9.26 -24.71
N LEU A 287 -0.61 -8.62 -23.57
CA LEU A 287 0.64 -8.80 -22.84
C LEU A 287 0.78 -10.23 -22.29
N GLU A 288 -0.29 -10.80 -21.75
CA GLU A 288 -0.32 -12.19 -21.27
C GLU A 288 -0.05 -13.18 -22.41
N GLN A 289 -0.66 -12.96 -23.58
CA GLN A 289 -0.40 -13.78 -24.77
C GLN A 289 1.04 -13.63 -25.30
N GLU A 290 1.59 -12.41 -25.31
CA GLU A 290 2.98 -12.16 -25.73
C GLU A 290 3.98 -12.90 -24.81
N ASP A 291 3.79 -12.80 -23.49
CA ASP A 291 4.67 -13.44 -22.52
C ASP A 291 4.54 -14.98 -22.54
N GLN A 292 3.34 -15.54 -22.84
CA GLN A 292 3.13 -16.98 -23.00
C GLN A 292 3.76 -17.56 -24.28
N THR A 293 3.76 -16.79 -25.39
CA THR A 293 4.28 -17.23 -26.69
C THR A 293 5.79 -17.05 -26.85
N ARG A 294 6.43 -16.38 -25.88
CA ARG A 294 7.86 -16.09 -25.91
C ARG A 294 8.71 -17.34 -25.71
N VAL A 295 9.79 -17.46 -26.47
CA VAL A 295 10.82 -18.50 -26.30
C VAL A 295 11.39 -18.44 -24.87
N SER A 296 11.48 -19.59 -24.20
CA SER A 296 11.92 -19.68 -22.81
C SER A 296 13.29 -19.03 -22.57
N GLY A 297 13.43 -18.26 -21.48
CA GLY A 297 14.71 -17.73 -21.03
C GLY A 297 14.82 -16.20 -20.84
N LYS A 298 13.79 -15.41 -21.20
CA LYS A 298 13.69 -13.99 -20.81
C LYS A 298 12.65 -13.82 -19.70
N PRO A 299 12.90 -13.00 -18.67
CA PRO A 299 11.88 -12.72 -17.66
C PRO A 299 10.66 -12.06 -18.32
N PRO A 300 9.43 -12.37 -17.87
CA PRO A 300 8.22 -11.80 -18.47
C PRO A 300 8.24 -10.28 -18.37
N ARG A 301 7.64 -9.61 -19.36
CA ARG A 301 7.61 -8.14 -19.42
C ARG A 301 6.57 -7.58 -18.45
N ALA A 302 5.57 -8.39 -18.09
CA ALA A 302 4.48 -7.99 -17.21
C ALA A 302 4.92 -7.40 -15.86
N GLN A 303 5.94 -7.97 -15.21
CA GLN A 303 6.41 -7.46 -13.91
C GLN A 303 7.03 -6.08 -14.04
N TYR A 304 7.79 -5.84 -15.10
CA TYR A 304 8.40 -4.53 -15.34
C TYR A 304 7.33 -3.48 -15.66
N ILE A 305 6.31 -3.83 -16.45
CA ILE A 305 5.17 -2.93 -16.72
C ILE A 305 4.44 -2.61 -15.43
N LEU A 306 4.12 -3.62 -14.61
CA LEU A 306 3.48 -3.42 -13.30
C LEU A 306 4.31 -2.49 -12.41
N ALA A 307 5.62 -2.74 -12.30
CA ALA A 307 6.52 -1.93 -11.51
C ALA A 307 6.61 -0.49 -12.02
N GLU A 308 6.66 -0.29 -13.34
CA GLU A 308 6.68 1.04 -13.95
C GLU A 308 5.40 1.82 -13.68
N GLU A 309 4.23 1.22 -13.93
CA GLU A 309 2.94 1.88 -13.71
C GLU A 309 2.75 2.25 -12.23
N MET A 310 3.03 1.32 -11.31
CA MET A 310 2.85 1.56 -9.89
C MET A 310 3.83 2.58 -9.32
N THR A 311 5.10 2.49 -9.70
CA THR A 311 6.13 3.42 -9.20
C THR A 311 5.91 4.82 -9.76
N ARG A 312 5.50 4.94 -11.05
CA ARG A 312 5.14 6.23 -11.64
C ARG A 312 3.95 6.86 -10.92
N MET A 313 2.95 6.07 -10.58
CA MET A 313 1.74 6.55 -9.92
C MET A 313 2.01 7.02 -8.49
N VAL A 314 2.84 6.31 -7.72
CA VAL A 314 3.09 6.61 -6.31
C VAL A 314 4.23 7.61 -6.11
N HIS A 315 5.31 7.49 -6.87
CA HIS A 315 6.55 8.25 -6.69
C HIS A 315 6.89 9.16 -7.87
N GLY A 316 5.98 9.29 -8.85
CA GLY A 316 6.16 10.14 -10.02
C GLY A 316 7.22 9.63 -10.99
N VAL A 317 7.47 10.42 -12.04
CA VAL A 317 8.45 10.10 -13.08
C VAL A 317 9.88 10.08 -12.51
N GLN A 318 10.19 11.00 -11.59
CA GLN A 318 11.52 11.07 -10.97
C GLN A 318 11.83 9.83 -10.13
N GLY A 319 10.90 9.40 -9.26
CA GLY A 319 11.06 8.19 -8.47
C GLY A 319 11.20 6.94 -9.32
N LEU A 320 10.42 6.84 -10.40
CA LEU A 320 10.56 5.75 -11.37
C LEU A 320 11.93 5.76 -12.07
N SER A 321 12.38 6.92 -12.53
CA SER A 321 13.68 7.04 -13.21
C SER A 321 14.83 6.67 -12.28
N ALA A 322 14.81 7.10 -11.01
CA ALA A 322 15.78 6.71 -10.01
C ALA A 322 15.76 5.19 -9.78
N ALA A 323 14.59 4.60 -9.56
CA ALA A 323 14.46 3.16 -9.35
C ALA A 323 14.99 2.32 -10.53
N LYS A 324 14.69 2.73 -11.78
CA LYS A 324 15.21 2.09 -13.00
C LYS A 324 16.73 2.25 -13.12
N ARG A 325 17.26 3.44 -12.82
CA ARG A 325 18.70 3.74 -12.85
C ARG A 325 19.47 2.91 -11.84
N ILE A 326 18.99 2.83 -10.60
CA ILE A 326 19.54 1.97 -9.55
C ILE A 326 19.54 0.51 -9.99
N THR A 327 18.38 0.01 -10.47
CA THR A 327 18.22 -1.37 -10.93
C THR A 327 19.22 -1.71 -12.06
N ALA A 328 19.34 -0.85 -13.07
CA ALA A 328 20.25 -1.05 -14.19
C ALA A 328 21.73 -1.00 -13.76
N SER A 329 22.08 -0.08 -12.87
CA SER A 329 23.45 0.09 -12.36
C SER A 329 23.90 -1.11 -11.53
N LEU A 330 23.01 -1.64 -10.68
CA LEU A 330 23.28 -2.86 -9.91
C LEU A 330 23.36 -4.11 -10.77
N PHE A 331 22.57 -4.19 -11.84
CA PHE A 331 22.62 -5.33 -12.77
C PHE A 331 23.89 -5.34 -13.63
N THR A 332 24.32 -4.16 -14.11
CA THR A 332 25.50 -4.00 -14.97
C THR A 332 26.81 -3.85 -14.19
N ASN A 333 26.74 -3.66 -12.87
CA ASN A 333 27.85 -3.28 -12.01
C ASN A 333 28.52 -1.94 -12.43
N VAL A 334 27.79 -1.06 -13.11
CA VAL A 334 28.28 0.27 -13.51
C VAL A 334 27.61 1.31 -12.62
N LEU A 335 28.35 1.84 -11.64
CA LEU A 335 27.80 2.76 -10.63
C LEU A 335 27.95 4.24 -10.97
N THR A 336 28.62 4.57 -12.08
CA THR A 336 28.91 5.98 -12.47
C THR A 336 27.66 6.78 -12.80
N SER A 337 26.53 6.11 -13.05
CA SER A 337 25.23 6.74 -13.26
C SER A 337 24.46 7.03 -11.97
N LEU A 338 24.89 6.49 -10.83
CA LEU A 338 24.18 6.70 -9.55
C LEU A 338 24.59 8.04 -8.94
N ASP A 339 23.60 8.78 -8.44
CA ASP A 339 23.82 9.98 -7.62
C ASP A 339 23.84 9.65 -6.11
N GLU A 340 24.06 10.65 -5.27
CA GLU A 340 24.09 10.47 -3.81
C GLU A 340 22.74 10.01 -3.25
N ASP A 341 21.63 10.54 -3.79
CA ASP A 341 20.26 10.16 -3.42
C ASP A 341 19.97 8.69 -3.76
N ASP A 342 20.52 8.17 -4.86
CA ASP A 342 20.43 6.76 -5.21
C ASP A 342 21.13 5.87 -4.16
N PHE A 343 22.31 6.28 -3.68
CA PHE A 343 22.99 5.57 -2.60
C PHE A 343 22.24 5.68 -1.27
N ALA A 344 21.59 6.81 -0.99
CA ALA A 344 20.73 6.96 0.17
C ALA A 344 19.53 6.00 0.13
N GLN A 345 18.91 5.78 -1.05
CA GLN A 345 17.86 4.77 -1.21
C GLN A 345 18.38 3.34 -0.96
N LEU A 346 19.58 3.03 -1.47
CA LEU A 346 20.21 1.72 -1.23
C LEU A 346 20.51 1.50 0.25
N ALA A 347 20.97 2.54 0.95
CA ALA A 347 21.24 2.53 2.38
C ALA A 347 19.97 2.38 3.23
N GLN A 348 18.87 3.03 2.80
CA GLN A 348 17.60 3.02 3.52
C GLN A 348 17.00 1.61 3.60
N ASP A 349 16.79 0.97 2.44
CA ASP A 349 16.12 -0.34 2.36
C ASP A 349 16.41 -1.13 1.08
N GLY A 350 17.30 -0.65 0.20
CA GLY A 350 17.62 -1.34 -1.04
C GLY A 350 18.53 -2.56 -0.87
N MET A 351 19.40 -2.55 0.15
CA MET A 351 20.29 -3.68 0.48
C MET A 351 20.84 -3.57 1.91
N PRO A 352 21.48 -4.63 2.45
CA PRO A 352 22.16 -4.54 3.73
C PRO A 352 23.25 -3.48 3.72
N MET A 353 23.26 -2.62 4.73
CA MET A 353 24.30 -1.60 4.94
C MET A 353 25.05 -1.87 6.24
N VAL A 354 26.36 -1.62 6.24
CA VAL A 354 27.17 -1.57 7.46
C VAL A 354 27.94 -0.25 7.54
N VAL A 355 28.04 0.28 8.76
CA VAL A 355 28.82 1.49 9.04
C VAL A 355 30.22 1.05 9.45
N LEU A 356 31.24 1.64 8.81
CA LEU A 356 32.65 1.37 9.11
C LEU A 356 33.33 2.62 9.68
N GLY A 357 34.04 2.43 10.79
CA GLY A 357 34.91 3.44 11.38
C GLY A 357 36.32 3.41 10.81
N CYS A 358 37.17 4.31 11.30
CA CYS A 358 38.55 4.51 10.84
C CYS A 358 39.47 3.29 11.04
N ASP A 359 39.05 2.33 11.87
CA ASP A 359 39.79 1.13 12.25
C ASP A 359 39.72 0.00 11.20
N VAL A 360 38.78 0.08 10.26
CA VAL A 360 38.63 -0.87 9.16
C VAL A 360 39.09 -0.22 7.86
N ASN A 361 40.24 -0.64 7.33
CA ASN A 361 40.78 -0.06 6.09
C ASN A 361 41.06 -1.09 4.98
N ASN A 362 41.00 -2.38 5.27
CA ASN A 362 41.26 -3.43 4.27
C ASN A 362 40.00 -4.22 3.89
N LEU A 363 40.05 -4.77 2.67
CA LEU A 363 38.94 -5.50 2.06
C LEU A 363 38.52 -6.74 2.86
N GLN A 364 39.47 -7.43 3.51
CA GLN A 364 39.17 -8.63 4.29
C GLN A 364 38.30 -8.32 5.52
N GLN A 365 38.65 -7.26 6.25
CA GLN A 365 37.88 -6.79 7.40
C GLN A 365 36.49 -6.31 6.97
N ALA A 366 36.41 -5.52 5.90
CA ALA A 366 35.14 -5.02 5.38
C ALA A 366 34.19 -6.16 4.97
N LEU A 367 34.68 -7.20 4.29
CA LEU A 367 33.86 -8.36 3.90
C LEU A 367 33.29 -9.13 5.10
N VAL A 368 34.06 -9.23 6.20
CA VAL A 368 33.60 -9.88 7.45
C VAL A 368 32.60 -8.99 8.17
N ALA A 369 32.88 -7.69 8.29
CA ALA A 369 31.98 -6.72 8.91
C ALA A 369 30.63 -6.65 8.17
N ALA A 370 30.67 -6.66 6.84
CA ALA A 370 29.51 -6.75 5.95
C ALA A 370 28.76 -8.09 6.01
N LYS A 371 29.25 -9.06 6.80
CA LYS A 371 28.72 -10.43 6.89
C LYS A 371 28.62 -11.15 5.53
N LEU A 372 29.39 -10.70 4.54
CA LEU A 372 29.49 -11.36 3.23
C LEU A 372 30.32 -12.65 3.33
N VAL A 373 31.20 -12.76 4.33
CA VAL A 373 31.98 -13.97 4.63
C VAL A 373 32.07 -14.17 6.15
N SER A 374 32.29 -15.41 6.60
CA SER A 374 32.32 -15.74 8.03
C SER A 374 33.66 -15.48 8.71
N SER A 375 34.75 -15.38 7.94
CA SER A 375 36.11 -15.19 8.49
C SER A 375 37.06 -14.53 7.50
N ARG A 376 38.14 -13.92 8.00
CA ARG A 376 39.20 -13.34 7.16
C ARG A 376 39.90 -14.38 6.26
N ARG A 377 40.04 -15.63 6.73
CA ARG A 377 40.58 -16.73 5.91
C ARG A 377 39.68 -16.98 4.69
N GLN A 378 38.37 -17.02 4.90
CA GLN A 378 37.41 -17.16 3.80
C GLN A 378 37.43 -15.93 2.88
N ALA A 379 37.56 -14.71 3.43
CA ALA A 379 37.71 -13.48 2.66
C ALA A 379 38.88 -13.58 1.66
N ARG A 380 40.07 -14.00 2.14
CA ARG A 380 41.25 -14.18 1.29
C ARG A 380 41.02 -15.16 0.14
N VAL A 381 40.34 -16.28 0.41
CA VAL A 381 40.02 -17.28 -0.63
C VAL A 381 39.10 -16.67 -1.69
N MET A 382 38.06 -15.94 -1.27
CA MET A 382 37.08 -15.32 -2.19
C MET A 382 37.68 -14.18 -3.01
N ILE A 383 38.60 -13.41 -2.43
CA ILE A 383 39.32 -12.35 -3.15
C ILE A 383 40.22 -12.98 -4.22
N ARG A 384 41.03 -13.99 -3.86
CA ARG A 384 41.91 -14.70 -4.81
C ARG A 384 41.15 -15.40 -5.93
N SER A 385 39.95 -15.89 -5.66
CA SER A 385 39.09 -16.52 -6.68
C SER A 385 38.40 -15.52 -7.60
N ASN A 386 38.72 -14.22 -7.49
CA ASN A 386 38.14 -13.15 -8.31
C ASN A 386 36.61 -13.06 -8.17
N ALA A 387 36.10 -13.40 -6.98
CA ALA A 387 34.68 -13.46 -6.65
C ALA A 387 34.19 -12.22 -5.87
N VAL A 388 35.07 -11.26 -5.58
CA VAL A 388 34.76 -10.02 -4.86
C VAL A 388 34.92 -8.83 -5.78
N ALA A 389 33.94 -7.91 -5.74
CA ALA A 389 34.04 -6.62 -6.41
C ALA A 389 33.80 -5.46 -5.44
N VAL A 390 34.51 -4.36 -5.70
CA VAL A 390 34.40 -3.07 -5.02
C VAL A 390 33.96 -2.06 -6.06
N ASN A 391 32.79 -1.43 -5.86
CA ASN A 391 32.18 -0.50 -6.82
C ASN A 391 32.09 -1.08 -8.25
N GLY A 392 31.74 -2.37 -8.35
CA GLY A 392 31.65 -3.10 -9.62
C GLY A 392 32.97 -3.55 -10.22
N LYS A 393 34.11 -3.10 -9.71
CA LYS A 393 35.45 -3.51 -10.17
C LYS A 393 35.92 -4.72 -9.36
N LYS A 394 36.23 -5.82 -10.04
CA LYS A 394 36.76 -7.01 -9.39
C LYS A 394 38.11 -6.72 -8.73
N LYS A 395 38.32 -7.27 -7.53
CA LYS A 395 39.58 -7.15 -6.79
C LYS A 395 40.12 -8.56 -6.53
N ALA A 396 41.36 -8.80 -6.95
CA ALA A 396 42.06 -10.08 -6.77
C ALA A 396 43.14 -10.03 -5.69
N GLU A 397 43.49 -8.83 -5.20
CA GLU A 397 44.53 -8.60 -4.20
C GLU A 397 43.98 -8.73 -2.78
N PRO A 398 44.39 -9.73 -1.98
CA PRO A 398 43.84 -9.94 -0.65
C PRO A 398 44.15 -8.82 0.32
N GLU A 399 45.31 -8.19 0.18
CA GLU A 399 45.78 -7.11 1.07
C GLU A 399 45.36 -5.72 0.55
N TYR A 400 44.32 -5.66 -0.28
CA TYR A 400 43.76 -4.40 -0.79
C TYR A 400 43.28 -3.50 0.36
N ILE A 401 43.75 -2.25 0.33
CA ILE A 401 43.36 -1.17 1.23
C ILE A 401 42.48 -0.20 0.44
N PHE A 402 41.38 0.25 1.04
CA PHE A 402 40.50 1.21 0.38
C PHE A 402 41.18 2.57 0.22
N HIS A 403 41.01 3.18 -0.94
CA HIS A 403 41.46 4.54 -1.23
C HIS A 403 40.29 5.53 -1.16
N GLU A 404 40.57 6.83 -1.05
CA GLU A 404 39.51 7.86 -1.08
C GLU A 404 38.66 7.78 -2.37
N ALA A 405 39.25 7.38 -3.50
CA ALA A 405 38.52 7.16 -4.75
C ALA A 405 37.54 5.97 -4.72
N ASP A 406 37.65 5.06 -3.75
CA ASP A 406 36.67 3.98 -3.54
C ASP A 406 35.44 4.46 -2.75
N LYS A 407 35.53 5.62 -2.09
CA LYS A 407 34.45 6.24 -1.32
C LYS A 407 33.63 7.16 -2.23
N LEU A 408 32.63 6.59 -2.87
CA LEU A 408 31.67 7.33 -3.70
C LEU A 408 30.93 8.35 -2.82
N TYR A 409 30.88 9.61 -3.26
CA TYR A 409 30.32 10.73 -2.50
C TYR A 409 30.92 10.84 -1.08
N ASN A 410 32.20 10.48 -0.91
CA ASN A 410 32.94 10.47 0.36
C ASN A 410 32.41 9.52 1.45
N HIS A 411 31.29 8.83 1.22
CA HIS A 411 30.62 8.03 2.25
C HIS A 411 30.32 6.60 1.82
N TYR A 412 30.19 6.29 0.53
CA TYR A 412 29.64 5.01 0.09
C TYR A 412 30.66 4.12 -0.63
N THR A 413 30.62 2.81 -0.35
CA THR A 413 31.30 1.80 -1.18
C THR A 413 30.43 0.57 -1.32
N LEU A 414 30.19 0.11 -2.54
CA LEU A 414 29.41 -1.11 -2.79
C LEU A 414 30.32 -2.33 -2.81
N LEU A 415 30.12 -3.25 -1.87
CA LEU A 415 30.71 -4.58 -1.89
C LEU A 415 29.78 -5.60 -2.55
N GLN A 416 30.36 -6.44 -3.39
CA GLN A 416 29.67 -7.56 -4.02
C GLN A 416 30.48 -8.84 -3.85
N ARG A 417 29.81 -9.92 -3.44
CA ARG A 417 30.33 -11.28 -3.42
C ARG A 417 29.54 -12.16 -4.38
N GLY A 418 30.22 -12.70 -5.39
CA GLY A 418 29.59 -13.48 -6.46
C GLY A 418 28.62 -12.62 -7.27
N LYS A 419 27.46 -13.19 -7.64
CA LYS A 419 26.46 -12.49 -8.49
C LYS A 419 25.31 -11.84 -7.71
N LYS A 420 25.01 -12.31 -6.50
CA LYS A 420 23.76 -12.01 -5.78
C LYS A 420 23.93 -11.38 -4.40
N HIS A 421 25.12 -11.45 -3.80
CA HIS A 421 25.32 -10.94 -2.45
C HIS A 421 25.95 -9.56 -2.51
N TYR A 422 25.21 -8.55 -2.06
CA TYR A 422 25.63 -7.17 -2.01
C TYR A 422 25.60 -6.66 -0.57
N CYS A 423 26.48 -5.74 -0.25
CA CYS A 423 26.42 -4.95 0.96
C CYS A 423 26.98 -3.55 0.69
N LEU A 424 26.26 -2.53 1.15
CA LEU A 424 26.71 -1.15 1.09
C LEU A 424 27.54 -0.83 2.34
N LEU A 425 28.73 -0.28 2.16
CA LEU A 425 29.52 0.30 3.24
C LEU A 425 29.20 1.78 3.34
N TYR A 426 28.99 2.26 4.57
CA TYR A 426 28.95 3.68 4.90
C TYR A 426 30.17 4.05 5.73
N TRP A 427 31.02 4.93 5.21
CA TRP A 427 32.22 5.46 5.86
C TRP A 427 31.85 6.67 6.72
N GLN A 428 32.13 6.56 8.02
CA GLN A 428 31.95 7.66 8.97
C GLN A 428 33.06 8.70 8.93
#